data_AF-A0A7V1WVL5-F1
#
_entry.id   AF-A0A7V1WVL5-F1
#
_cell.length_a   1.000
_cell.length_b   1.000
_cell.length_c   1.000
_cell.angle_alpha   90.00
_cell.angle_beta   90.00
_cell.angle_gamma   90.00
#
_symmetry.space_group_name_H-M   'P 1'
#
loop_
_entity.id
_entity.type
_entity.pdbx_description
1 polymer ?
#
loop_
_entity_poly.entity_id
_entity_poly.type
_entity_poly.pdbx_seq_one_letter_code
_entity_poly.pdbx_strand_id
1 'polypeptide(L)'
;MGIFDFDLLTLLTGYLFLSFGRTQAGVFALGQGLLIDIFSSGPDGLSAFIYVSVFLGIYLGSLFFNFQTVKGQIIIVSLAVFLKHATLQAASVLFFGSMVLSTPLFFAAAVSIIGTGLLTPLLYGFFDRLRGIPAGEEDAPALEDLKDPTWENDRY
;
A
#
# COMPACT_ATOMS: atom_id res chain seq x y z
N MET A 1 12.19 13.25 -13.33
CA MET A 1 11.51 13.07 -12.02
C MET A 1 10.83 14.38 -11.68
N GLY A 2 9.51 14.38 -11.53
CA GLY A 2 8.77 15.56 -11.06
C GLY A 2 9.08 15.81 -9.58
N ILE A 3 8.95 17.08 -9.15
CA ILE A 3 9.21 17.49 -7.76
C ILE A 3 8.21 16.83 -6.78
N PHE A 4 7.08 16.35 -7.27
CA PHE A 4 6.05 15.63 -6.52
C PHE A 4 5.96 14.18 -7.00
N ASP A 5 6.84 13.33 -6.48
CA ASP A 5 6.75 11.88 -6.64
C ASP A 5 6.20 11.28 -5.34
N PHE A 6 4.89 10.99 -5.34
CA PHE A 6 4.19 10.39 -4.19
C PHE A 6 4.31 8.87 -4.24
N ASP A 7 4.69 8.26 -3.13
CA ASP A 7 4.95 6.83 -3.10
C ASP A 7 3.66 6.02 -2.89
N LEU A 8 2.87 5.91 -3.96
CA LEU A 8 1.59 5.21 -3.96
C LEU A 8 1.72 3.74 -3.56
N LEU A 9 2.82 3.09 -3.94
CA LEU A 9 3.08 1.69 -3.62
C LEU A 9 3.34 1.48 -2.13
N THR A 10 4.10 2.38 -1.50
CA THR A 10 4.26 2.39 -0.05
C THR A 10 2.94 2.67 0.66
N LEU A 11 2.14 3.62 0.17
CA LEU A 11 0.81 3.91 0.70
C LEU A 11 -0.12 2.68 0.62
N LEU A 12 -0.17 2.00 -0.53
CA LEU A 12 -1.00 0.83 -0.70
C LEU A 12 -0.55 -0.32 0.20
N THR A 13 0.76 -0.53 0.35
CA THR A 13 1.32 -1.54 1.26
C THR A 13 0.94 -1.25 2.71
N GLY A 14 1.03 0.00 3.13
CA GLY A 14 0.63 0.42 4.47
C GLY A 14 -0.88 0.33 4.70
N TYR A 15 -1.68 0.64 3.69
CA TYR A 15 -3.14 0.48 3.74
C TYR A 15 -3.53 -1.00 3.89
N LEU A 16 -2.93 -1.88 3.08
CA LEU A 16 -3.12 -3.33 3.19
C LEU A 16 -2.73 -3.84 4.58
N PHE A 17 -1.63 -3.32 5.13
CA PHE A 17 -1.17 -3.69 6.47
C PHE A 17 -2.20 -3.30 7.53
N LEU A 18 -2.75 -2.09 7.43
CA LEU A 18 -3.74 -1.56 8.36
C LEU A 18 -5.08 -2.30 8.25
N SER A 19 -5.54 -2.55 7.03
CA SER A 19 -6.90 -2.99 6.72
C SER A 19 -7.07 -4.51 6.66
N PHE A 20 -6.00 -5.23 6.32
CA PHE A 20 -6.04 -6.68 6.11
C PHE A 20 -4.92 -7.46 6.82
N GLY A 21 -4.00 -6.74 7.47
CA GLY A 21 -2.98 -7.32 8.33
C GLY A 21 -1.64 -7.62 7.65
N ARG A 22 -0.70 -8.08 8.48
CA ARG A 22 0.72 -8.21 8.18
C ARG A 22 1.00 -9.14 7.00
N THR A 23 0.35 -10.31 6.98
CA THR A 23 0.59 -11.33 5.96
C THR A 23 0.21 -10.85 4.56
N GLN A 24 -0.97 -10.22 4.41
CA GLN A 24 -1.43 -9.76 3.11
C GLN A 24 -0.57 -8.61 2.57
N ALA A 25 -0.18 -7.67 3.44
CA ALA A 25 0.74 -6.61 3.08
C ALA A 25 2.13 -7.12 2.69
N GLY A 26 2.64 -8.15 3.38
CA GLY A 26 3.93 -8.77 3.06
C GLY A 26 3.91 -9.50 1.72
N VAL A 27 2.86 -10.29 1.45
CA VAL A 27 2.65 -10.95 0.15
C VAL A 27 2.52 -9.92 -0.96
N PHE A 28 1.78 -8.84 -0.73
CA PHE A 28 1.65 -7.73 -1.67
C PHE A 28 3.01 -7.05 -1.94
N ALA A 29 3.80 -6.75 -0.91
CA ALA A 29 5.15 -6.18 -1.01
C ALA A 29 6.11 -7.04 -1.83
N LEU A 30 6.12 -8.34 -1.57
CA LEU A 30 6.93 -9.28 -2.35
C LEU A 30 6.44 -9.36 -3.80
N GLY A 31 5.13 -9.57 -3.98
CA GLY A 31 4.51 -9.75 -5.29
C GLY A 31 4.69 -8.52 -6.19
N GLN A 32 4.40 -7.32 -5.69
CA GLN A 32 4.58 -6.09 -6.45
C GLN A 32 6.04 -5.88 -6.85
N GLY A 33 6.98 -6.17 -5.96
CA GLY A 33 8.40 -6.00 -6.25
C GLY A 33 8.89 -7.00 -7.30
N LEU A 34 8.48 -8.27 -7.21
CA LEU A 34 8.78 -9.27 -8.24
C LEU A 34 8.18 -8.92 -9.60
N LEU A 35 6.93 -8.44 -9.62
CA LEU A 35 6.30 -7.99 -10.86
C LEU A 35 7.08 -6.83 -11.48
N ILE A 36 7.52 -5.85 -10.68
CA ILE A 36 8.34 -4.75 -11.16
C ILE A 36 9.67 -5.27 -11.72
N ASP A 37 10.33 -6.20 -11.03
CA ASP A 37 11.58 -6.77 -11.53
C ASP A 37 11.40 -7.49 -12.88
N ILE A 38 10.32 -8.25 -13.05
CA ILE A 38 10.00 -8.95 -14.31
C ILE A 38 9.72 -7.96 -15.45
N PHE A 39 8.94 -6.90 -15.19
CA PHE A 39 8.47 -6.00 -16.24
C PHE A 39 9.38 -4.79 -16.49
N SER A 40 10.19 -4.35 -15.52
CA SER A 40 11.01 -3.14 -15.66
C SER A 40 12.39 -3.40 -16.27
N SER A 41 12.71 -4.65 -16.64
CA SER A 41 14.09 -5.07 -16.98
C SER A 41 15.10 -4.65 -15.89
N GLY A 42 14.65 -4.60 -14.64
CA GLY A 42 15.45 -4.18 -13.49
C GLY A 42 16.46 -5.25 -13.08
N PRO A 43 17.47 -4.90 -12.27
CA PRO A 43 18.47 -5.86 -11.79
C PRO A 43 17.81 -6.96 -10.94
N ASP A 44 18.19 -8.22 -11.17
CA ASP A 44 17.86 -9.47 -10.48
C ASP A 44 17.20 -9.36 -9.08
N GLY A 45 15.92 -8.99 -9.00
CA GLY A 45 15.17 -8.98 -7.73
C GLY A 45 15.34 -7.72 -6.87
N LEU A 46 15.95 -6.65 -7.39
CA LEU A 46 16.24 -5.45 -6.62
C LEU A 46 14.96 -4.75 -6.14
N SER A 47 13.93 -4.69 -6.97
CA SER A 47 12.65 -4.07 -6.61
C SER A 47 11.94 -4.89 -5.54
N ALA A 48 11.94 -6.21 -5.64
CA ALA A 48 11.46 -7.11 -4.58
C ALA A 48 12.14 -6.82 -3.24
N PHE A 49 13.47 -6.67 -3.23
CA PHE A 49 14.21 -6.32 -2.03
C PHE A 49 13.81 -4.94 -1.47
N ILE A 50 13.65 -3.93 -2.32
CA ILE A 50 13.22 -2.59 -1.93
C ILE A 50 11.82 -2.62 -1.31
N TYR A 51 10.83 -3.24 -1.95
CA TYR A 51 9.45 -3.25 -1.44
C TYR A 51 9.28 -4.15 -0.20
N VAL A 52 10.05 -5.23 -0.07
CA VAL A 52 10.12 -5.99 1.19
C VAL A 52 10.73 -5.15 2.31
N SER A 53 11.75 -4.33 2.01
CA SER A 53 12.31 -3.38 2.98
C SER A 53 11.29 -2.33 3.41
N VAL A 54 10.48 -1.82 2.48
CA VAL A 54 9.36 -0.91 2.78
C VAL A 54 8.37 -1.57 3.74
N PHE A 55 7.94 -2.81 3.46
CA PHE A 55 7.08 -3.57 4.35
C PHE A 55 7.71 -3.76 5.73
N LEU A 56 9.01 -4.06 5.80
CA LEU A 56 9.73 -4.18 7.07
C LEU A 56 9.73 -2.85 7.84
N GLY A 57 9.93 -1.72 7.16
CA GLY A 57 9.83 -0.39 7.76
C GLY A 57 8.45 -0.11 8.34
N ILE A 58 7.39 -0.48 7.63
CA ILE A 58 6.00 -0.38 8.11
C ILE A 58 5.79 -1.28 9.31
N TYR A 59 6.23 -2.54 9.24
CA TYR A 59 6.10 -3.51 10.32
C TYR A 59 6.81 -3.02 11.58
N LEU A 60 8.09 -2.65 11.49
CA LEU A 60 8.86 -2.11 12.60
C LEU A 60 8.25 -0.81 13.13
N GLY A 61 7.84 0.10 12.25
CA GLY A 61 7.13 1.32 12.64
C GLY A 61 5.87 1.03 13.45
N SER A 62 5.09 0.01 13.05
CA SER A 62 3.88 -0.41 13.75
C SER A 62 4.13 -1.05 15.12
N LEU A 63 5.35 -1.55 15.38
CA LEU A 63 5.74 -2.02 16.72
C LEU A 63 5.95 -0.86 17.70
N PHE A 64 6.45 0.29 17.21
CA PHE A 64 6.76 1.45 18.04
C PHE A 64 5.63 2.49 18.09
N PHE A 65 4.82 2.60 17.03
CA PHE A 65 3.79 3.62 16.88
C PHE A 65 2.43 2.99 16.56
N ASN A 66 1.36 3.61 17.05
CA ASN A 66 0.00 3.14 16.79
C ASN A 66 -0.46 3.52 15.38
N PHE A 67 -0.45 2.55 14.46
CA PHE A 67 -0.82 2.74 13.06
C PHE A 67 -2.30 3.09 12.83
N GLN A 68 -3.18 2.90 13.82
CA GLN A 68 -4.59 3.30 13.75
C GLN A 68 -4.78 4.81 13.97
N THR A 69 -3.77 5.50 14.52
CA THR A 69 -3.84 6.95 14.76
C THR A 69 -3.29 7.72 13.56
N VAL A 70 -3.87 8.89 13.27
CA VAL A 70 -3.39 9.80 12.20
C VAL A 70 -1.90 10.10 12.35
N LYS A 71 -1.44 10.37 13.59
CA LYS A 71 -0.02 10.63 13.87
C LYS A 71 0.86 9.41 13.58
N GLY A 72 0.42 8.22 13.98
CA GLY A 72 1.15 6.98 13.69
C GLY A 72 1.22 6.68 12.20
N GLN A 73 0.14 6.88 11.45
CA GLN A 73 0.13 6.72 9.99
C GLN A 73 1.18 7.59 9.31
N ILE A 74 1.22 8.88 9.66
CA ILE A 74 2.20 9.83 9.11
C ILE A 74 3.62 9.37 9.43
N ILE A 75 3.92 9.03 10.69
CA ILE A 75 5.26 8.63 11.12
C ILE A 75 5.71 7.34 10.43
N ILE A 76 4.85 6.30 10.44
CA ILE A 76 5.17 4.98 9.89
C ILE A 76 5.38 5.05 8.39
N VAL A 77 4.51 5.73 7.65
CA VAL A 77 4.66 5.87 6.19
C VAL A 77 5.87 6.72 5.83
N SER A 78 6.12 7.82 6.55
CA SER A 78 7.32 8.64 6.35
C SER A 78 8.61 7.82 6.56
N LEU A 79 8.64 7.00 7.62
CA LEU A 79 9.75 6.09 7.90
C LEU A 79 9.95 5.06 6.79
N ALA A 80 8.85 4.50 6.27
CA ALA A 80 8.89 3.51 5.20
C ALA A 80 9.42 4.10 3.88
N VAL A 81 8.96 5.31 3.50
CA VAL A 81 9.46 6.04 2.32
C VAL A 81 10.94 6.41 2.50
N PHE A 82 11.34 6.84 3.69
CA PHE A 82 12.75 7.07 4.00
C PHE A 82 13.57 5.79 3.80
N LEU A 83 13.10 4.66 4.32
CA LEU A 83 13.79 3.37 4.18
C LEU A 83 13.89 2.94 2.72
N LYS A 84 12.84 3.16 1.89
CA LYS A 84 12.88 2.93 0.45
C LYS A 84 14.03 3.70 -0.22
N HIS A 85 14.12 5.00 0.03
CA HIS A 85 15.18 5.85 -0.55
C HIS A 85 16.57 5.43 -0.03
N ALA A 86 16.69 5.08 1.25
CA ALA A 86 17.94 4.59 1.83
C ALA A 86 18.38 3.26 1.18
N THR A 87 17.46 2.30 1.02
CA THR A 87 17.73 1.02 0.36
C THR A 87 18.10 1.22 -1.11
N LEU A 88 17.42 2.11 -1.83
CA LEU A 88 17.74 2.43 -3.22
C LEU A 88 19.14 3.03 -3.36
N GLN A 89 19.53 3.93 -2.46
CA GLN A 89 20.88 4.52 -2.45
C GLN A 89 21.95 3.47 -2.09
N ALA A 90 21.69 2.64 -1.09
CA ALA A 90 22.59 1.54 -0.71
C ALA A 90 22.78 0.55 -1.87
N ALA A 91 21.69 0.16 -2.54
CA ALA A 91 21.75 -0.66 -3.74
C ALA A 91 22.53 0.00 -4.87
N SER A 92 22.33 1.31 -5.09
CA SER A 92 23.04 2.04 -6.14
C SER A 92 24.55 2.00 -5.92
N VAL A 93 25.00 2.16 -4.67
CA VAL A 93 26.41 2.04 -4.29
C VAL A 93 26.94 0.62 -4.50
N LEU A 94 26.18 -0.40 -4.10
CA LEU A 94 26.61 -1.80 -4.21
C LEU A 94 26.70 -2.29 -5.66
N PHE A 95 25.71 -1.96 -6.49
CA PHE A 95 25.63 -2.48 -7.87
C PHE A 95 26.39 -1.61 -8.88
N PHE A 96 26.40 -0.29 -8.70
CA PHE A 96 26.98 0.63 -9.68
C PHE A 96 28.23 1.35 -9.19
N GLY A 97 28.69 1.08 -7.97
CA GLY A 97 29.91 1.67 -7.40
C GLY A 97 29.88 3.19 -7.29
N SER A 98 28.71 3.81 -7.44
CA SER A 98 28.56 5.26 -7.48
C SER A 98 27.51 5.71 -6.48
N MET A 99 27.87 6.72 -5.70
CA MET A 99 26.95 7.36 -4.78
C MET A 99 26.23 8.47 -5.55
N VAL A 100 24.96 8.26 -5.88
CA VAL A 100 24.14 9.28 -6.54
C VAL A 100 23.54 10.20 -5.46
N LEU A 101 24.40 10.77 -4.62
CA LEU A 101 24.01 11.75 -3.61
C LEU A 101 24.15 13.14 -4.23
N SER A 102 23.05 13.64 -4.79
CA SER A 102 22.98 15.03 -5.27
C SER A 102 21.96 15.81 -4.46
N THR A 103 22.24 17.09 -4.20
CA THR A 103 21.32 18.03 -3.54
C THR A 103 19.88 17.96 -4.08
N PRO A 104 19.63 17.92 -5.42
CA PRO A 104 18.27 17.79 -5.93
C PRO A 104 17.61 16.44 -5.58
N LEU A 105 18.37 15.33 -5.54
CA LEU A 105 17.82 14.03 -5.13
C LEU A 105 17.46 14.01 -3.64
N PHE A 106 18.26 14.65 -2.80
CA PHE A 106 17.96 14.79 -1.37
C PHE A 106 16.68 15.61 -1.16
N PHE A 107 16.54 16.73 -1.88
CA PHE A 107 15.32 17.55 -1.81
C PHE A 107 14.09 16.79 -2.32
N ALA A 108 14.21 16.08 -3.45
CA ALA A 108 13.12 15.25 -3.97
C ALA A 108 12.71 14.15 -2.97
N ALA A 109 13.68 13.48 -2.33
CA ALA A 109 13.40 12.50 -1.28
C ALA A 109 12.70 13.13 -0.07
N ALA A 110 13.14 14.30 0.39
CA ALA A 110 12.50 15.01 1.50
C ALA A 110 11.04 15.39 1.17
N VAL A 111 10.79 15.91 -0.04
CA VAL A 111 9.43 16.21 -0.51
C VAL A 111 8.59 14.94 -0.61
N SER A 112 9.15 13.83 -1.10
CA SER A 112 8.43 12.55 -1.18
C SER A 112 8.08 12.00 0.21
N ILE A 113 9.01 12.04 1.16
CA ILE A 113 8.80 11.58 2.55
C ILE A 113 7.69 12.40 3.22
N ILE A 114 7.83 13.72 3.20
CA ILE A 114 6.88 14.63 3.86
C ILE A 114 5.53 14.58 3.15
N GLY A 115 5.53 14.67 1.82
CA GLY A 115 4.33 14.66 0.99
C GLY A 115 3.53 13.38 1.15
N THR A 116 4.18 12.22 1.02
CA THR A 116 3.52 10.91 1.16
C THR A 116 3.03 10.70 2.59
N GLY A 117 3.83 11.05 3.60
CA GLY A 117 3.44 10.95 5.01
C GLY A 117 2.19 11.78 5.33
N LEU A 118 2.15 13.05 4.92
CA LEU A 118 1.01 13.94 5.15
C LEU A 118 -0.24 13.53 4.35
N LEU A 119 -0.05 12.97 3.15
CA LEU A 119 -1.14 12.52 2.29
C LEU A 119 -1.75 11.18 2.77
N THR A 120 -1.03 10.43 3.59
CA THR A 120 -1.43 9.11 4.11
C THR A 120 -2.84 9.09 4.72
N PRO A 121 -3.16 9.89 5.76
CA PRO A 121 -4.47 9.81 6.41
C PRO A 121 -5.62 10.18 5.46
N LEU A 122 -5.38 11.11 4.53
CA LEU A 122 -6.38 11.51 3.53
C LEU A 122 -6.66 10.37 2.56
N LEU A 123 -5.62 9.70 2.06
CA LEU A 123 -5.77 8.56 1.14
C LEU A 123 -6.35 7.33 1.83
N TYR A 124 -5.97 7.05 3.07
CA TYR A 124 -6.53 5.91 3.80
C TYR A 124 -8.03 6.11 4.07
N GLY A 125 -8.44 7.32 4.46
CA GLY A 125 -9.86 7.65 4.59
C GLY A 125 -10.62 7.54 3.26
N PHE A 126 -9.98 7.91 2.14
CA PHE A 126 -10.56 7.72 0.80
C PHE A 126 -10.69 6.23 0.44
N PHE A 127 -9.67 5.41 0.69
CA PHE A 127 -9.71 3.97 0.43
C PHE A 127 -10.75 3.25 1.31
N ASP A 128 -10.89 3.63 2.57
CA ASP A 128 -11.93 3.10 3.44
C ASP A 128 -13.32 3.44 2.93
N ARG A 129 -13.52 4.65 2.39
CA ARG A 129 -14.78 5.02 1.75
C ARG A 129 -15.04 4.18 0.51
N LEU A 130 -14.05 3.95 -0.34
CA LEU A 130 -14.19 3.08 -1.51
C LEU A 130 -14.52 1.63 -1.13
N ARG A 131 -13.91 1.12 -0.06
CA ARG A 131 -14.20 -0.21 0.50
C ARG A 131 -15.64 -0.31 1.03
N GLY A 132 -16.17 0.77 1.59
CA GLY A 132 -17.52 0.84 2.12
C GLY A 132 -18.62 1.12 1.08
N ILE A 133 -18.28 1.39 -0.18
CA ILE A 133 -19.26 1.47 -1.26
C ILE A 133 -19.57 0.02 -1.67
N PRO A 134 -20.80 -0.49 -1.41
CA PRO A 134 -21.19 -1.81 -1.88
C PRO A 134 -21.04 -1.80 -3.41
N ALA A 135 -20.17 -2.67 -3.91
CA ALA A 135 -19.91 -2.82 -5.33
C ALA A 135 -21.14 -3.44 -5.98
N GLY A 136 -22.15 -2.62 -6.26
CA GLY A 136 -23.42 -3.07 -6.84
C GLY A 136 -24.15 -4.01 -5.90
N GLU A 137 -25.25 -3.53 -5.32
CA GLU A 137 -26.40 -4.40 -5.18
C GLU A 137 -26.67 -4.91 -6.62
N GLU A 138 -26.14 -6.08 -6.98
CA GLU A 138 -26.80 -6.88 -7.99
C GLU A 138 -28.19 -7.05 -7.42
N ASP A 139 -29.16 -6.35 -8.01
CA ASP A 139 -30.58 -6.62 -7.90
C ASP A 139 -30.82 -8.08 -8.33
N ALA A 140 -30.36 -9.03 -7.52
CA ALA A 140 -30.86 -10.38 -7.52
C ALA A 140 -32.26 -10.24 -6.93
N PRO A 141 -33.32 -10.36 -7.76
CA PRO A 141 -34.68 -10.23 -7.25
C PRO A 141 -34.82 -11.19 -6.07
N ALA A 142 -35.23 -10.63 -4.93
CA ALA A 142 -35.36 -11.33 -3.68
C ALA A 142 -36.13 -12.64 -3.93
N LEU A 143 -35.47 -13.78 -3.70
CA LEU A 143 -36.09 -15.10 -3.69
C LEU A 143 -37.16 -15.25 -2.59
N GLU A 144 -37.45 -14.17 -1.85
CA GLU A 144 -38.55 -14.07 -0.89
C GLU A 144 -39.93 -14.07 -1.57
N ASP A 145 -40.05 -13.68 -2.84
CA ASP A 145 -41.33 -13.77 -3.59
C ASP A 145 -41.69 -15.20 -4.05
N LEU A 146 -40.80 -16.18 -3.85
CA LEU A 146 -41.01 -17.58 -4.28
C LEU A 146 -41.43 -18.51 -3.13
N LYS A 147 -41.68 -17.99 -1.92
CA LYS A 147 -42.00 -18.81 -0.75
C LYS A 147 -43.42 -18.63 -0.23
N ASP A 148 -44.39 -18.43 -1.13
CA ASP A 148 -45.81 -18.58 -0.79
C ASP A 148 -46.46 -19.64 -1.69
N PRO A 149 -46.54 -20.92 -1.28
CA PRO A 149 -47.30 -21.93 -1.99
C PRO A 149 -48.80 -21.69 -1.77
N THR A 150 -49.36 -20.74 -2.50
CA THR A 150 -50.79 -20.43 -2.55
C THR A 150 -51.67 -21.56 -3.10
N TRP A 151 -51.08 -22.71 -3.48
CA TRP A 151 -51.78 -23.86 -4.06
C TRP A 151 -52.23 -24.91 -3.04
N GLU A 152 -51.93 -24.74 -1.74
CA GLU A 152 -52.28 -25.74 -0.71
C GLU A 152 -53.72 -25.62 -0.18
N ASN A 153 -54.50 -24.63 -0.64
CA ASN A 153 -55.82 -24.31 -0.08
C ASN A 153 -57.04 -24.77 -0.90
N ASP A 154 -56.86 -25.48 -2.01
CA ASP A 154 -57.95 -25.91 -2.91
C ASP A 154 -58.37 -27.39 -2.72
N ARG A 155 -58.17 -27.97 -1.53
CA ARG A 155 -58.62 -29.33 -1.21
C ARG A 155 -59.56 -29.39 0.00
N TYR A 156 -60.73 -28.76 -0.12
CA TYR A 156 -61.94 -29.10 0.63
C TYR A 156 -63.19 -28.93 -0.24
#